data_AF-T1BGE4-F1
#
_entry.id   AF-T1BGE4-F1
#
_cell.length_a   1.000
_cell.length_b   1.000
_cell.length_c   1.000
_cell.angle_alpha   90.00
_cell.angle_beta   90.00
_cell.angle_gamma   90.00
#
_symmetry.space_group_name_H-M   'P 1'
#
loop_
_entity.id
_entity.type
_entity.pdbx_description
1 polymer ?
#
loop_
_entity_poly.entity_id
_entity_poly.type
_entity_poly.pdbx_seq_one_letter_code
_entity_poly.pdbx_strand_id
1 'polypeptide(L)'
;VFFHLAAGTFAFLLARALFRQAGNRESVSRSMGFWIGAFFLIEPMQVATVLYTVQRMALLAALFMFAGVWCYLEARSRSQKGKPAAVWFFLALFLCPFMALFSKENGALTPVLTLAAELLFFRFRGPDRIRRMILVYFGALTALALGLINLAIFDRSFIRSGYGGRGFTLGVRLLTESRVLVRYLFMPFLPTASRISFFHDDLTLSHGLMHPPSTTIACLILAALAVLALALWKKRPLISFGIGWFFIGQLLESTFIPLEIMFV
;
A
#
# COMPACT_ATOMS: atom_id res chain seq x y z
N VAL A 1 1.79 21.86 3.80
CA VAL A 1 2.66 21.75 5.01
C VAL A 1 1.97 21.03 6.15
N PHE A 2 0.84 21.51 6.70
CA PHE A 2 0.17 20.84 7.84
C PHE A 2 -0.16 19.36 7.59
N PHE A 3 -0.76 19.02 6.44
CA PHE A 3 -1.03 17.63 6.09
C PHE A 3 0.24 16.77 5.96
N HIS A 4 1.35 17.38 5.54
CA HIS A 4 2.65 16.68 5.40
C HIS A 4 3.21 16.30 6.76
N LEU A 5 3.23 17.26 7.68
CA LEU A 5 3.67 17.03 9.07
C LEU A 5 2.77 16.01 9.78
N ALA A 6 1.45 16.09 9.56
CA ALA A 6 0.51 15.14 10.14
C ALA A 6 0.72 13.73 9.58
N ALA A 7 0.88 13.57 8.26
CA ALA A 7 1.19 12.29 7.62
C ALA A 7 2.50 11.71 8.13
N GLY A 8 3.58 12.50 8.22
CA GLY A 8 4.86 12.06 8.78
C GLY A 8 4.79 11.68 10.26
N THR A 9 3.95 12.37 11.04
CA THR A 9 3.67 11.99 12.44
C THR A 9 2.99 10.63 12.52
N PHE A 10 2.00 10.35 11.67
CA PHE A 10 1.37 9.04 11.62
C PHE A 10 2.29 7.95 11.05
N ALA A 11 3.19 8.28 10.12
CA ALA A 11 4.24 7.36 9.68
C ALA A 11 5.15 6.96 10.84
N PHE A 12 5.57 7.92 11.68
CA PHE A 12 6.30 7.66 12.92
C PHE A 12 5.52 6.75 13.89
N LEU A 13 4.25 7.08 14.16
CA LEU A 13 3.40 6.33 15.10
C LEU A 13 3.17 4.89 14.63
N LEU A 14 2.87 4.72 13.34
CA LEU A 14 2.69 3.43 12.70
C LEU A 14 3.96 2.60 12.78
N ALA A 15 5.10 3.15 12.36
CA ALA A 15 6.39 2.46 12.40
C ALA A 15 6.75 2.02 13.82
N ARG A 16 6.64 2.91 14.81
CA ARG A 16 6.86 2.56 16.23
C ARG A 16 5.94 1.43 16.67
N ALA A 17 4.66 1.48 16.32
CA ALA A 17 3.71 0.43 16.68
C ALA A 17 4.06 -0.92 16.03
N LEU A 18 4.45 -0.95 14.76
CA LEU A 18 4.87 -2.17 14.05
C LEU A 18 6.08 -2.81 14.74
N PHE A 19 7.12 -2.04 15.03
CA PHE A 19 8.31 -2.56 15.71
C PHE A 19 8.00 -3.10 17.10
N ARG A 20 7.12 -2.43 17.84
CA ARG A 20 6.64 -2.90 19.15
C ARG A 20 5.89 -4.23 19.03
N GLN A 21 5.01 -4.37 18.04
CA GLN A 21 4.28 -5.64 17.81
C GLN A 21 5.18 -6.78 17.30
N ALA A 22 6.31 -6.45 16.67
CA ALA A 22 7.34 -7.41 16.33
C ALA A 22 8.19 -7.86 17.54
N GLY A 23 7.89 -7.39 18.75
CA GLY A 23 8.60 -7.76 19.98
C GLY A 23 9.89 -6.99 20.25
N ASN A 24 10.13 -5.88 19.54
CA ASN A 24 11.30 -5.04 19.80
C ASN A 24 11.13 -4.21 21.07
N ARG A 25 12.26 -3.85 21.71
CA ARG A 25 12.28 -2.93 22.85
C ARG A 25 11.70 -1.57 22.46
N GLU A 26 11.15 -0.86 23.44
CA GLU A 26 10.54 0.46 23.23
C GLU A 26 11.54 1.50 22.68
N SER A 27 12.81 1.46 23.12
CA SER A 27 13.87 2.34 22.61
C SER A 27 14.13 2.13 21.12
N VAL A 28 14.25 0.86 20.69
CA VAL A 28 14.42 0.48 19.28
C VAL A 28 13.19 0.88 18.47
N SER A 29 11.99 0.60 18.99
CA SER A 29 10.74 0.93 18.30
C SER A 29 10.58 2.44 18.09
N ARG A 30 10.94 3.25 19.09
CA ARG A 30 10.92 4.71 18.98
C ARG A 30 11.97 5.23 18.00
N SER A 31 13.19 4.71 18.06
CA SER A 31 14.27 5.10 17.15
C SER A 31 13.94 4.76 15.70
N MET A 32 13.46 3.55 15.43
CA MET A 32 13.04 3.14 14.08
C MET A 32 11.84 3.95 13.60
N GLY A 33 10.86 4.20 14.47
CA GLY A 33 9.75 5.10 14.16
C GLY A 33 10.24 6.49 13.76
N PHE A 34 11.20 7.05 14.51
CA PHE A 34 11.77 8.36 14.22
C PHE A 34 12.44 8.39 12.84
N TRP A 35 13.31 7.41 12.55
CA TRP A 35 14.00 7.37 11.26
C TRP A 35 13.05 7.18 10.07
N ILE A 36 12.02 6.34 10.21
CA ILE A 36 11.03 6.14 9.14
C ILE A 36 10.17 7.39 8.94
N GLY A 37 9.71 8.03 10.02
CA GLY A 37 8.96 9.28 9.94
C GLY A 37 9.80 10.44 9.37
N ALA A 38 11.07 10.54 9.79
CA ALA A 38 12.01 11.52 9.27
C ALA A 38 12.28 11.28 7.78
N PHE A 39 12.54 10.03 7.38
CA PHE A 39 12.68 9.65 5.97
C PHE A 39 11.45 10.08 5.17
N PHE A 40 10.23 9.75 5.63
CA PHE A 40 9.00 10.19 4.98
C PHE A 40 8.93 11.71 4.82
N LEU A 41 9.36 12.51 5.81
CA LEU A 41 9.24 13.96 5.74
C LEU A 41 10.24 14.62 4.77
N ILE A 42 11.44 14.03 4.61
CA ILE A 42 12.53 14.59 3.79
C ILE A 42 12.65 13.94 2.42
N GLU A 43 11.92 12.86 2.18
CA GLU A 43 11.96 12.10 0.92
C GLU A 43 11.59 13.02 -0.26
N PRO A 44 12.42 13.10 -1.32
CA PRO A 44 12.25 14.10 -2.36
C PRO A 44 10.94 14.04 -3.15
N MET A 45 10.28 12.88 -3.28
CA MET A 45 8.97 12.79 -3.95
C MET A 45 7.88 13.55 -3.18
N GLN A 46 8.06 13.81 -1.88
CA GLN A 46 7.13 14.65 -1.11
C GLN A 46 7.14 16.11 -1.52
N VAL A 47 8.13 16.56 -2.29
CA VAL A 47 8.11 17.90 -2.87
C VAL A 47 6.88 18.05 -3.78
N ALA A 48 6.53 17.02 -4.56
CA ALA A 48 5.35 17.00 -5.40
C ALA A 48 4.05 17.13 -4.59
N THR A 49 3.97 16.54 -3.39
CA THR A 49 2.78 16.58 -2.53
C THR A 49 2.52 17.96 -1.92
N VAL A 50 3.54 18.81 -1.88
CA VAL A 50 3.42 20.21 -1.43
C VAL A 50 3.22 21.16 -2.62
N LEU A 51 3.92 20.95 -3.73
CA LEU A 51 3.89 21.83 -4.90
C LEU A 51 2.64 21.64 -5.76
N TYR A 52 2.19 20.41 -5.98
CA TYR A 52 1.05 20.12 -6.84
C TYR A 52 -0.24 19.97 -6.02
N THR A 53 -1.25 20.78 -6.33
CA THR A 53 -2.55 20.73 -5.64
C THR A 53 -3.21 19.35 -5.76
N VAL A 54 -3.06 18.69 -6.91
CA VAL A 54 -3.58 17.33 -7.16
C VAL A 54 -2.91 16.30 -6.25
N GLN A 55 -1.69 16.52 -5.78
CA GLN A 55 -1.02 15.58 -4.89
C GLN A 55 -1.43 15.75 -3.41
N ARG A 56 -2.23 16.78 -3.08
CA ARG A 56 -2.77 16.95 -1.71
C ARG A 56 -3.74 15.85 -1.32
N MET A 57 -4.53 15.33 -2.27
CA MET A 57 -5.40 14.18 -2.02
C MET A 57 -4.60 12.91 -1.72
N ALA A 58 -3.45 12.72 -2.38
CA ALA A 58 -2.57 11.58 -2.11
C ALA A 58 -2.00 11.64 -0.69
N LEU A 59 -1.59 12.83 -0.24
CA LEU A 59 -1.07 13.05 1.11
C LEU A 59 -2.14 12.85 2.18
N LEU A 60 -3.37 13.31 1.93
CA LEU A 60 -4.50 13.12 2.84
C LEU A 60 -4.93 11.64 2.92
N ALA A 61 -4.94 10.93 1.78
CA ALA A 61 -5.16 9.50 1.75
C ALA A 61 -4.08 8.76 2.55
N ALA A 62 -2.80 9.08 2.34
CA ALA A 62 -1.69 8.48 3.09
C ALA A 62 -1.83 8.69 4.60
N LEU A 63 -2.19 9.90 5.04
CA LEU A 63 -2.46 10.21 6.45
C LEU A 63 -3.51 9.27 7.04
N PHE A 64 -4.67 9.12 6.38
CA PHE A 64 -5.74 8.27 6.88
C PHE A 64 -5.42 6.78 6.76
N MET A 65 -4.66 6.36 5.75
CA MET A 65 -4.15 4.99 5.63
C MET A 65 -3.20 4.66 6.80
N PHE A 66 -2.23 5.52 7.09
CA PHE A 66 -1.29 5.34 8.21
C PHE A 66 -2.03 5.33 9.55
N ALA A 67 -2.95 6.28 9.75
CA ALA A 67 -3.77 6.35 10.95
C ALA A 67 -4.66 5.10 11.12
N GLY A 68 -5.27 4.61 10.04
CA GLY A 68 -6.12 3.41 10.05
C GLY A 68 -5.36 2.16 10.46
N VAL A 69 -4.17 1.94 9.87
CA VAL A 69 -3.32 0.80 10.23
C VAL A 69 -2.79 0.94 11.66
N TRP A 70 -2.35 2.15 12.07
CA TRP A 70 -1.92 2.39 13.45
C TRP A 70 -3.03 2.13 14.47
N CYS A 71 -4.24 2.65 14.22
CA CYS A 71 -5.43 2.40 15.05
C CYS A 71 -5.76 0.91 15.12
N TYR A 72 -5.56 0.15 14.03
CA TYR A 72 -5.76 -1.29 14.03
C TYR A 72 -4.79 -2.00 14.97
N LEU A 73 -3.50 -1.66 14.90
CA LEU A 73 -2.47 -2.22 15.79
C LEU A 73 -2.78 -1.92 17.26
N GLU A 74 -3.25 -0.71 17.57
CA GLU A 74 -3.67 -0.31 18.92
C GLU A 74 -4.93 -1.05 19.38
N ALA A 75 -5.95 -1.19 18.51
CA ALA A 75 -7.17 -1.94 18.79
C ALA A 75 -6.85 -3.39 19.18
N ARG A 76 -5.98 -4.05 18.41
CA ARG A 76 -5.57 -5.43 18.65
C ARG A 76 -4.72 -5.57 19.91
N SER A 77 -3.76 -4.67 20.15
CA SER A 77 -2.96 -4.62 21.37
C SER A 77 -3.83 -4.51 22.63
N ARG A 78 -4.82 -3.62 22.60
CA ARG A 78 -5.75 -3.40 23.71
C ARG A 78 -6.66 -4.61 23.92
N SER A 79 -7.22 -5.15 22.84
CA SER A 79 -8.09 -6.31 22.88
C SER A 79 -7.40 -7.55 23.47
N GLN A 80 -6.13 -7.80 23.12
CA GLN A 80 -5.37 -8.92 23.70
C GLN A 80 -5.09 -8.75 25.20
N LYS A 81 -5.06 -7.49 25.69
CA LYS A 81 -4.88 -7.15 27.11
C LYS A 81 -6.22 -7.02 27.86
N GLY A 82 -7.34 -7.39 27.24
CA GLY A 82 -8.68 -7.24 27.84
C GLY A 82 -9.13 -5.78 28.03
N LYS A 83 -8.47 -4.82 27.38
CA LYS A 83 -8.79 -3.38 27.50
C LYS A 83 -9.85 -2.96 26.47
N PRO A 84 -10.65 -1.92 26.75
CA PRO A 84 -11.58 -1.36 25.78
C PRO A 84 -10.88 -0.97 24.46
N ALA A 85 -11.36 -1.53 23.36
CA ALA A 85 -10.78 -1.37 22.03
C ALA A 85 -11.80 -0.92 20.96
N ALA A 86 -13.08 -0.75 21.33
CA ALA A 86 -14.17 -0.48 20.38
C ALA A 86 -13.93 0.78 19.55
N VAL A 87 -13.54 1.90 20.19
CA VAL A 87 -13.22 3.15 19.48
C VAL A 87 -12.09 2.94 18.47
N TRP A 88 -11.04 2.21 18.85
CA TRP A 88 -9.91 1.94 17.96
C TRP A 88 -10.28 1.06 16.77
N PHE A 89 -11.15 0.07 16.98
CA PHE A 89 -11.71 -0.72 15.88
C PHE A 89 -12.58 0.12 14.95
N PHE A 90 -13.42 1.00 15.49
CA PHE A 90 -14.23 1.92 14.69
C PHE A 90 -13.36 2.85 13.82
N LEU A 91 -12.32 3.44 14.42
CA LEU A 91 -11.36 4.28 13.69
C LEU A 91 -10.66 3.46 12.58
N ALA A 92 -10.16 2.27 12.91
CA ALA A 92 -9.35 1.46 12.01
C ALA A 92 -10.12 0.80 10.86
N LEU A 93 -11.35 0.35 11.12
CA LEU A 93 -12.13 -0.47 10.19
C LEU A 93 -13.20 0.32 9.44
N PHE A 94 -13.54 1.53 9.91
CA PHE A 94 -14.59 2.34 9.31
C PHE A 94 -14.12 3.76 9.00
N LEU A 95 -13.83 4.58 10.02
CA LEU A 95 -13.61 6.01 9.80
C LEU A 95 -12.38 6.29 8.94
N CYS A 96 -11.22 5.73 9.28
CA CYS A 96 -9.98 5.98 8.54
C CYS A 96 -10.03 5.40 7.11
N PRO A 97 -10.45 4.14 6.86
CA PRO A 97 -10.62 3.63 5.50
C PRO A 97 -11.58 4.48 4.66
N PHE A 98 -12.70 4.92 5.23
CA PHE A 98 -13.67 5.77 4.55
C PHE A 98 -13.06 7.12 4.18
N MET A 99 -12.43 7.81 5.14
CA MET A 99 -11.77 9.10 4.89
C MET A 99 -10.62 8.98 3.89
N ALA A 100 -9.86 7.88 3.92
CA ALA A 100 -8.81 7.62 2.95
C ALA A 100 -9.37 7.47 1.54
N LEU A 101 -10.42 6.64 1.38
CA LEU A 101 -11.06 6.40 0.08
C LEU A 101 -11.68 7.67 -0.50
N PHE A 102 -12.34 8.48 0.33
CA PHE A 102 -12.90 9.76 -0.10
C PHE A 102 -11.85 10.84 -0.33
N SER A 103 -10.61 10.62 0.10
CA SER A 103 -9.48 11.47 -0.27
C SER A 103 -8.94 11.08 -1.64
N LYS A 104 -8.65 9.80 -1.85
CA LYS A 104 -8.17 9.24 -3.12
C LYS A 104 -8.56 7.77 -3.22
N GLU A 105 -8.78 7.28 -4.43
CA GLU A 105 -9.16 5.89 -4.73
C GLU A 105 -8.23 4.86 -4.07
N ASN A 106 -6.92 5.14 -4.00
CA ASN A 106 -5.94 4.28 -3.34
C ASN A 106 -6.17 4.08 -1.84
N GLY A 107 -6.95 4.96 -1.19
CA GLY A 107 -7.40 4.79 0.17
C GLY A 107 -8.24 3.52 0.40
N ALA A 108 -8.86 2.95 -0.65
CA ALA A 108 -9.54 1.66 -0.60
C ALA A 108 -8.62 0.50 -0.16
N LEU A 109 -7.30 0.67 -0.22
CA LEU A 109 -6.33 -0.34 0.20
C LEU A 109 -6.11 -0.39 1.72
N THR A 110 -6.66 0.57 2.48
CA THR A 110 -6.52 0.60 3.95
C THR A 110 -6.93 -0.72 4.62
N PRO A 111 -8.08 -1.35 4.28
CA PRO A 111 -8.46 -2.64 4.85
C PRO A 111 -7.52 -3.79 4.45
N VAL A 112 -6.91 -3.74 3.26
CA VAL A 112 -5.94 -4.75 2.83
C VAL A 112 -4.65 -4.63 3.65
N LEU A 113 -4.22 -3.40 3.95
CA LEU A 113 -3.07 -3.14 4.82
C LEU A 113 -3.34 -3.57 6.28
N THR A 114 -4.54 -3.34 6.81
CA THR A 114 -4.91 -3.83 8.15
C THR A 114 -5.02 -5.36 8.19
N LEU A 115 -5.51 -6.00 7.13
CA LEU A 115 -5.50 -7.46 6.99
C LEU A 115 -4.07 -8.01 6.97
N ALA A 116 -3.14 -7.39 6.23
CA ALA A 116 -1.73 -7.77 6.24
C ALA A 116 -1.12 -7.67 7.65
N ALA A 117 -1.44 -6.60 8.39
CA ALA A 117 -1.03 -6.47 9.78
C ALA A 117 -1.65 -7.57 10.67
N GLU A 118 -2.93 -7.91 10.48
CA GLU A 118 -3.59 -8.98 11.23
C GLU A 118 -2.93 -10.33 10.98
N LEU A 119 -2.67 -10.68 9.72
CA LEU A 119 -2.05 -11.94 9.33
C LEU A 119 -0.62 -12.09 9.88
N LEU A 120 0.18 -11.02 9.84
CA LEU A 120 1.59 -11.08 10.22
C LEU A 120 1.82 -10.99 11.73
N PHE A 121 1.09 -10.12 12.43
CA PHE A 121 1.36 -9.83 13.84
C PHE A 121 0.42 -10.54 14.82
N PHE A 122 -0.86 -10.72 14.48
CA PHE A 122 -1.86 -11.22 15.44
C PHE A 122 -2.42 -12.60 15.11
N ARG A 123 -2.42 -12.99 13.83
CA ARG A 123 -2.89 -14.29 13.31
C ARG A 123 -4.30 -14.65 13.79
N PHE A 124 -5.20 -13.66 13.86
CA PHE A 124 -6.57 -13.82 14.37
C PHE A 124 -6.67 -14.35 15.81
N ARG A 125 -5.58 -14.28 16.60
CA ARG A 125 -5.57 -14.70 18.00
C ARG A 125 -6.17 -13.63 18.90
N GLY A 126 -7.05 -14.03 19.81
CA GLY A 126 -7.68 -13.13 20.77
C GLY A 126 -9.08 -13.61 21.13
N PRO A 127 -9.87 -12.76 21.80
CA PRO A 127 -11.24 -13.09 22.19
C PRO A 127 -12.11 -13.48 20.99
N ASP A 128 -12.93 -14.53 21.12
CA ASP A 128 -13.73 -15.07 20.02
C ASP A 128 -14.65 -14.03 19.37
N ARG A 129 -15.24 -13.14 20.18
CA ARG A 129 -16.07 -12.03 19.67
C ARG A 129 -15.29 -11.14 18.70
N ILE A 130 -14.05 -10.79 19.04
CA ILE A 130 -13.20 -9.91 18.23
C ILE A 130 -12.72 -10.66 16.98
N ARG A 131 -12.32 -11.93 17.13
CA ARG A 131 -11.96 -12.79 16.00
C ARG A 131 -13.11 -12.89 14.99
N ARG A 132 -14.33 -13.19 15.45
CA ARG A 132 -15.52 -13.29 14.60
C ARG A 132 -15.82 -11.97 13.89
N MET A 133 -15.78 -10.85 14.61
CA MET A 133 -15.97 -9.52 14.02
C MET A 133 -14.97 -9.24 12.89
N ILE A 134 -13.67 -9.52 13.11
CA ILE A 134 -12.62 -9.32 12.13
C ILE A 134 -12.83 -10.23 10.90
N LEU A 135 -13.16 -11.50 11.11
CA LEU A 135 -13.43 -12.45 10.02
C LEU A 135 -14.65 -12.05 9.19
N VAL A 136 -15.73 -11.61 9.83
CA VAL A 136 -16.92 -11.11 9.13
C VAL A 136 -16.60 -9.86 8.33
N TYR A 137 -15.88 -8.90 8.92
CA TYR A 137 -15.47 -7.68 8.23
C TYR A 137 -14.65 -7.97 6.98
N PHE A 138 -13.57 -8.75 7.10
CA PHE A 138 -12.72 -9.07 5.95
C PHE A 138 -13.40 -10.02 4.95
N GLY A 139 -14.26 -10.94 5.42
CA GLY A 139 -15.07 -11.79 4.56
C GLY A 139 -16.04 -10.99 3.71
N ALA A 140 -16.74 -10.02 4.31
CA ALA A 140 -17.64 -9.11 3.60
C ALA A 140 -16.90 -8.25 2.57
N LEU A 141 -15.74 -7.67 2.93
CA LEU A 141 -14.92 -6.91 2.00
C LEU A 141 -14.40 -7.78 0.84
N THR A 142 -13.99 -9.01 1.12
CA THR A 142 -13.54 -9.94 0.08
C THR A 142 -14.69 -10.28 -0.87
N ALA A 143 -15.88 -10.56 -0.34
CA ALA A 143 -17.07 -10.82 -1.15
C ALA A 143 -17.44 -9.61 -2.03
N LEU A 144 -17.37 -8.39 -1.47
CA LEU A 144 -17.59 -7.15 -2.21
C LEU A 144 -16.57 -6.98 -3.34
N ALA A 145 -15.28 -7.13 -3.05
CA ALA A 145 -14.22 -7.01 -4.04
C ALA A 145 -14.38 -8.01 -5.18
N LEU A 146 -14.65 -9.28 -4.86
CA LEU A 146 -14.91 -10.32 -5.86
C LEU A 146 -16.16 -10.03 -6.69
N GLY A 147 -17.22 -9.52 -6.08
CA GLY A 147 -18.43 -9.08 -6.78
C GLY A 147 -18.15 -7.97 -7.78
N LEU A 148 -17.40 -6.94 -7.38
CA LEU A 148 -17.00 -5.83 -8.26
C LEU A 148 -16.09 -6.30 -9.40
N ILE A 149 -15.12 -7.18 -9.11
CA ILE A 149 -14.24 -7.78 -10.12
C ILE A 149 -15.06 -8.62 -11.11
N ASN A 150 -16.01 -9.41 -10.62
CA ASN A 150 -16.88 -10.21 -11.48
C ASN A 150 -17.70 -9.33 -12.42
N LEU A 151 -18.31 -8.24 -11.91
CA LEU A 151 -19.02 -7.27 -12.74
C LEU A 151 -18.11 -6.64 -13.80
N ALA A 152 -16.90 -6.21 -13.41
CA ALA A 152 -15.95 -5.56 -14.31
C ALA A 152 -15.38 -6.49 -15.41
N ILE A 153 -15.27 -7.80 -15.13
CA ILE A 153 -14.77 -8.79 -16.11
C ILE A 153 -15.90 -9.33 -16.99
N PHE A 154 -17.08 -9.56 -16.41
CA PHE A 154 -18.24 -10.11 -17.13
C PHE A 154 -18.74 -9.10 -18.16
N ASP A 155 -18.75 -7.82 -17.81
CA ASP A 155 -18.90 -6.74 -18.78
C ASP A 155 -17.58 -6.52 -19.54
N ARG A 156 -17.31 -7.40 -20.52
CA ARG A 156 -16.12 -7.29 -21.40
C ARG A 156 -15.99 -5.94 -22.09
N SER A 157 -17.06 -5.13 -22.11
CA SER A 157 -17.00 -3.76 -22.61
C SER A 157 -16.10 -2.87 -21.76
N PHE A 158 -16.01 -3.05 -20.43
CA PHE A 158 -15.18 -2.22 -19.55
C PHE A 158 -13.70 -2.30 -19.92
N ILE A 159 -13.16 -3.52 -20.04
CA ILE A 159 -11.75 -3.72 -20.45
C ILE A 159 -11.58 -3.30 -21.92
N ARG A 160 -12.45 -3.72 -22.83
CA ARG A 160 -12.29 -3.43 -24.26
C ARG A 160 -12.36 -1.94 -24.57
N SER A 161 -13.28 -1.21 -23.94
CA SER A 161 -13.42 0.25 -24.09
C SER A 161 -12.32 1.00 -23.36
N GLY A 162 -11.92 0.58 -22.16
CA GLY A 162 -10.90 1.26 -21.38
C GLY A 162 -9.51 1.24 -22.01
N TYR A 163 -9.18 0.20 -22.80
CA TYR A 163 -7.98 0.17 -23.65
C TYR A 163 -8.25 0.65 -25.09
N GLY A 164 -9.50 0.79 -25.49
CA GLY A 164 -9.92 1.24 -26.82
C GLY A 164 -9.67 2.73 -27.02
N GLY A 165 -8.44 3.08 -27.40
CA GLY A 165 -7.97 4.47 -27.52
C GLY A 165 -6.61 4.70 -26.86
N ARG A 166 -6.11 3.72 -26.10
CA ARG A 166 -4.76 3.73 -25.52
C ARG A 166 -3.75 3.15 -26.52
N GLY A 167 -2.52 3.65 -26.49
CA GLY A 167 -1.42 3.14 -27.32
C GLY A 167 -0.87 1.77 -26.89
N PHE A 168 -1.53 1.08 -25.94
CA PHE A 168 -1.06 -0.19 -25.38
C PHE A 168 -2.23 -1.11 -25.01
N THR A 169 -1.97 -2.42 -24.99
CA THR A 169 -2.92 -3.44 -24.55
C THR A 169 -2.71 -3.79 -23.07
N LEU A 170 -3.66 -4.49 -22.46
CA LEU A 170 -3.52 -5.02 -21.09
C LEU A 170 -2.22 -5.82 -20.89
N GLY A 171 -1.84 -6.66 -21.86
CA GLY A 171 -0.60 -7.45 -21.77
C GLY A 171 0.65 -6.58 -21.76
N VAL A 172 0.71 -5.58 -22.66
CA VAL A 172 1.80 -4.61 -22.72
C VAL A 172 1.86 -3.77 -21.44
N ARG A 173 0.71 -3.38 -20.88
CA ARG A 173 0.62 -2.72 -19.58
C ARG A 173 1.28 -3.57 -18.51
N LEU A 174 0.79 -4.79 -18.25
CA LEU A 174 1.30 -5.64 -17.16
C LEU A 174 2.81 -5.93 -17.28
N LEU A 175 3.31 -6.12 -18.50
CA LEU A 175 4.74 -6.26 -18.75
C LEU A 175 5.50 -4.97 -18.43
N THR A 176 5.00 -3.82 -18.87
CA THR A 176 5.65 -2.53 -18.62
C THR A 176 5.60 -2.14 -17.14
N GLU A 177 4.47 -2.39 -16.47
CA GLU A 177 4.26 -2.18 -15.04
C GLU A 177 5.32 -2.90 -14.20
N SER A 178 5.77 -4.11 -14.59
CA SER A 178 6.84 -4.80 -13.87
C SER A 178 8.11 -3.93 -13.72
N ARG A 179 8.48 -3.22 -14.79
CA ARG A 179 9.63 -2.29 -14.80
C ARG A 179 9.33 -1.00 -14.06
N VAL A 180 8.09 -0.50 -14.16
CA VAL A 180 7.63 0.70 -13.42
C VAL A 180 7.67 0.46 -11.92
N LEU A 181 7.21 -0.70 -11.45
CA LEU A 181 7.27 -1.08 -10.03
C LEU A 181 8.72 -1.13 -9.53
N VAL A 182 9.63 -1.71 -10.30
CA VAL A 182 11.05 -1.68 -9.95
C VAL A 182 11.61 -0.25 -9.96
N ARG A 183 11.17 0.61 -10.87
CA ARG A 183 11.52 2.05 -10.87
C ARG A 183 11.02 2.71 -9.58
N TYR A 184 9.76 2.51 -9.18
CA TYR A 184 9.20 3.03 -7.92
C TYR A 184 9.94 2.52 -6.68
N LEU A 185 10.40 1.26 -6.69
CA LEU A 185 11.17 0.69 -5.58
C LEU A 185 12.48 1.47 -5.31
N PHE A 186 13.15 1.92 -6.37
CA PHE A 186 14.43 2.62 -6.27
C PHE A 186 14.31 4.15 -6.27
N MET A 187 13.15 4.69 -6.63
CA MET A 187 12.94 6.12 -6.80
C MET A 187 13.22 6.95 -5.52
N PRO A 188 12.83 6.51 -4.31
CA PRO A 188 13.18 7.25 -3.08
C PRO A 188 14.69 7.33 -2.79
N PHE A 189 15.48 6.40 -3.35
CA PHE A 189 16.93 6.31 -3.12
C PHE A 189 17.75 6.97 -4.24
N LEU A 190 17.18 7.06 -5.44
CA LEU A 190 17.82 7.63 -6.63
C LEU A 190 16.90 8.68 -7.29
N PRO A 191 16.60 9.79 -6.59
CA PRO A 191 15.76 10.87 -7.08
C PRO A 191 16.49 11.66 -8.16
N THR A 192 16.14 11.48 -9.43
CA THR A 192 16.59 12.36 -10.54
C THR A 192 15.43 13.21 -11.03
N ALA A 193 15.71 14.42 -11.54
CA ALA A 193 14.67 15.32 -12.06
C ALA A 193 13.77 14.65 -13.12
N SER A 194 14.36 13.82 -13.99
CA SER A 194 13.63 13.02 -14.98
C SER A 194 12.76 11.91 -14.39
N ARG A 195 13.09 11.41 -13.19
CA ARG A 195 12.30 10.38 -12.51
C ARG A 195 11.15 10.97 -11.71
N ILE A 196 11.24 12.22 -11.27
CA ILE A 196 10.21 12.93 -10.48
C ILE A 196 9.29 13.79 -11.39
N SER A 197 9.60 13.88 -12.69
CA SER A 197 8.73 14.51 -13.69
C SER A 197 7.35 13.85 -13.73
N PHE A 198 6.31 14.66 -13.97
CA PHE A 198 4.94 14.18 -14.11
C PHE A 198 4.73 13.34 -15.38
N PHE A 199 5.50 13.62 -16.43
CA PHE A 199 5.47 12.89 -17.69
C PHE A 199 6.71 12.01 -17.83
N HIS A 200 6.47 10.77 -18.24
CA HIS A 200 7.48 9.74 -18.46
C HIS A 200 7.51 9.31 -19.94
N ASP A 201 7.80 10.26 -20.81
CA ASP A 201 7.97 10.00 -22.25
C ASP A 201 9.22 9.15 -22.54
N ASP A 202 10.10 8.98 -21.54
CA ASP A 202 11.25 8.09 -21.56
C ASP A 202 10.86 6.60 -21.40
N LEU A 203 9.61 6.32 -21.04
CA LEU A 203 9.16 4.95 -20.74
C LEU A 203 8.89 4.15 -22.02
N THR A 204 9.82 3.26 -22.35
CA THR A 204 9.66 2.29 -23.43
C THR A 204 8.66 1.19 -23.06
N LEU A 205 7.62 1.01 -23.89
CA LEU A 205 6.64 -0.06 -23.73
C LEU A 205 7.28 -1.44 -23.87
N SER A 206 6.81 -2.39 -23.05
CA SER A 206 7.34 -3.75 -23.03
C SER A 206 6.41 -4.66 -23.84
N HIS A 207 6.80 -4.96 -25.08
CA HIS A 207 6.04 -5.84 -25.99
C HIS A 207 6.33 -7.33 -25.78
N GLY A 208 7.30 -7.65 -24.92
CA GLY A 208 7.62 -9.02 -24.52
C GLY A 208 8.60 -9.05 -23.35
N LEU A 209 8.87 -10.25 -22.83
CA LEU A 209 9.77 -10.45 -21.69
C LEU A 209 11.22 -10.05 -21.98
N MET A 210 11.66 -10.16 -23.24
CA MET A 210 13.00 -9.77 -23.69
C MET A 210 13.02 -8.49 -24.53
N HIS A 211 11.88 -7.81 -24.67
CA HIS A 211 11.75 -6.59 -25.44
C HIS A 211 11.08 -5.49 -24.59
N PRO A 212 11.87 -4.77 -23.77
CA PRO A 212 13.33 -4.91 -23.56
C PRO A 212 13.71 -6.01 -22.53
N PRO A 213 14.98 -6.47 -22.48
CA PRO A 213 15.43 -7.49 -21.52
C PRO A 213 15.27 -7.11 -20.05
N SER A 214 15.24 -5.80 -19.77
CA SER A 214 14.94 -5.28 -18.43
C SER A 214 13.57 -5.72 -17.90
N THR A 215 12.63 -6.12 -18.76
CA THR A 215 11.33 -6.68 -18.36
C THR A 215 11.51 -7.98 -17.59
N THR A 216 12.27 -8.94 -18.13
CA THR A 216 12.57 -10.20 -17.43
C THR A 216 13.27 -9.95 -16.10
N ILE A 217 14.27 -9.05 -16.08
CA ILE A 217 14.99 -8.70 -14.85
C ILE A 217 14.02 -8.12 -13.81
N ALA A 218 13.12 -7.23 -14.22
CA ALA A 218 12.15 -6.63 -13.32
C ALA A 218 11.17 -7.67 -12.75
N CYS A 219 10.65 -8.56 -13.60
CA CYS A 219 9.83 -9.69 -13.15
C CYS A 219 10.56 -10.57 -12.13
N LEU A 220 11.85 -10.86 -12.35
CA LEU A 220 12.66 -11.66 -11.42
C LEU A 220 12.87 -10.95 -10.07
N ILE A 221 13.13 -9.64 -10.08
CA ILE A 221 13.27 -8.84 -8.85
C ILE A 221 11.96 -8.87 -8.04
N LEU A 222 10.82 -8.62 -8.70
CA LEU A 222 9.52 -8.63 -8.03
C LEU A 222 9.15 -10.03 -7.51
N ALA A 223 9.41 -11.08 -8.29
CA ALA A 223 9.22 -12.46 -7.87
C ALA A 223 10.09 -12.80 -6.66
N ALA A 224 11.37 -12.41 -6.66
CA ALA A 224 12.28 -12.61 -5.54
C ALA A 224 11.79 -11.88 -4.27
N LEU A 225 11.30 -10.65 -4.39
CA LEU A 225 10.71 -9.92 -3.27
C LEU A 225 9.46 -10.60 -2.73
N ALA A 226 8.56 -11.06 -3.60
CA ALA A 226 7.35 -11.78 -3.20
C ALA A 226 7.69 -13.10 -2.48
N VAL A 227 8.64 -13.87 -3.02
CA VAL A 227 9.14 -15.10 -2.38
C VAL A 227 9.79 -14.77 -1.03
N LEU A 228 10.59 -13.70 -0.94
CA LEU A 228 11.23 -13.27 0.31
C LEU A 228 10.19 -12.91 1.38
N ALA A 229 9.15 -12.15 1.03
CA ALA A 229 8.04 -11.83 1.93
C ALA A 229 7.35 -13.11 2.46
N LEU A 230 7.06 -14.06 1.58
CA LEU A 230 6.41 -15.33 1.96
C LEU A 230 7.34 -16.22 2.78
N ALA A 231 8.63 -16.28 2.47
CA ALA A 231 9.62 -17.07 3.21
C ALA A 231 9.83 -16.51 4.62
N LEU A 232 9.77 -15.18 4.78
CA LEU A 232 10.04 -14.50 6.03
C LEU A 232 8.80 -14.20 6.88
N TRP A 233 7.58 -14.42 6.37
CA TRP A 233 6.33 -13.99 7.02
C TRP A 233 6.17 -14.41 8.48
N LYS A 234 6.66 -15.60 8.85
CA LYS A 234 6.62 -16.11 10.23
C LYS A 234 7.83 -15.69 11.07
N LYS A 235 9.00 -15.51 10.46
CA LYS A 235 10.30 -15.31 11.14
C LYS A 235 10.64 -13.82 11.32
N ARG A 236 10.36 -13.01 10.29
CA ARG A 236 10.65 -11.57 10.22
C ARG A 236 9.42 -10.84 9.68
N PRO A 237 8.35 -10.70 10.50
CA PRO A 237 7.09 -10.10 10.05
C PRO A 237 7.25 -8.65 9.61
N LEU A 238 8.23 -7.89 10.14
CA LEU A 238 8.51 -6.52 9.69
C LEU A 238 8.99 -6.45 8.24
N ILE A 239 9.90 -7.34 7.82
CA ILE A 239 10.39 -7.38 6.43
C ILE A 239 9.24 -7.74 5.50
N SER A 240 8.46 -8.74 5.91
CA SER A 240 7.31 -9.23 5.13
C SER A 240 6.22 -8.18 5.02
N PHE A 241 5.99 -7.41 6.10
CA PHE A 241 5.05 -6.29 6.08
C PHE A 241 5.55 -5.15 5.20
N GLY A 242 6.84 -4.80 5.23
CA GLY A 242 7.39 -3.74 4.36
C GLY A 242 7.30 -4.09 2.87
N ILE A 243 7.65 -5.32 2.50
CA ILE A 243 7.50 -5.80 1.12
C ILE A 243 6.02 -5.90 0.74
N GLY A 244 5.18 -6.42 1.64
CA GLY A 244 3.73 -6.50 1.45
C GLY A 244 3.09 -5.12 1.29
N TRP A 245 3.52 -4.12 2.06
CA TRP A 245 3.07 -2.73 1.95
C TRP A 245 3.33 -2.18 0.55
N PHE A 246 4.53 -2.42 0.02
CA PHE A 246 4.87 -2.04 -1.35
C PHE A 246 3.92 -2.68 -2.35
N PHE A 247 3.74 -4.01 -2.35
CA PHE A 247 2.85 -4.67 -3.30
C PHE A 247 1.38 -4.28 -3.13
N ILE A 248 0.89 -4.16 -1.89
CA ILE A 248 -0.50 -3.77 -1.61
C ILE A 248 -0.78 -2.38 -2.16
N GLY A 249 0.15 -1.43 -1.98
CA GLY A 249 0.04 -0.07 -2.51
C GLY A 249 -0.14 0.00 -4.03
N GLN A 250 0.25 -1.05 -4.75
CA GLN A 250 0.23 -1.11 -6.21
C GLN A 250 -0.98 -1.87 -6.78
N LEU A 251 -1.84 -2.43 -5.92
CA LEU A 251 -2.97 -3.27 -6.36
C LEU A 251 -4.03 -2.54 -7.19
N LEU A 252 -4.16 -1.22 -7.02
CA LEU A 252 -5.10 -0.42 -7.80
C LEU A 252 -4.47 0.19 -9.06
N GLU A 253 -3.21 0.61 -8.98
CA GLU A 253 -2.57 1.34 -10.08
C GLU A 253 -1.89 0.39 -11.07
N SER A 254 -1.21 -0.67 -10.63
CA SER A 254 -0.41 -1.56 -11.49
C SER A 254 -1.09 -2.90 -11.80
N THR A 255 -2.39 -2.89 -12.11
CA THR A 255 -3.17 -4.09 -12.43
C THR A 255 -3.95 -3.97 -13.74
N PHE A 256 -5.06 -4.70 -13.87
CA PHE A 256 -5.84 -4.75 -15.10
C PHE A 256 -6.65 -3.47 -15.37
N ILE A 257 -6.78 -2.60 -14.37
CA ILE A 257 -7.52 -1.34 -14.47
C ILE A 257 -6.82 -0.46 -15.54
N PRO A 258 -7.56 0.04 -16.55
CA PRO A 258 -7.01 0.76 -17.68
C PRO A 258 -6.65 2.22 -17.32
N LEU A 259 -5.67 2.39 -16.43
CA LEU A 259 -5.03 3.67 -16.10
C LEU A 259 -3.79 3.89 -16.97
N GLU A 260 -3.19 5.09 -16.92
CA GLU A 260 -1.87 5.28 -17.53
C GLU A 260 -0.80 4.42 -16.84
N ILE A 261 0.32 4.21 -17.53
CA ILE A 261 1.38 3.31 -17.09
C ILE A 261 2.22 3.88 -15.95
N MET A 262 2.41 5.19 -15.91
CA MET A 262 3.22 5.79 -14.87
C MET A 262 2.74 7.21 -14.62
N PHE A 263 2.49 7.52 -13.35
CA PHE A 263 2.22 8.86 -12.84
C PHE A 263 2.95 9.02 -11.51
N VAL A 264 3.52 10.20 -11.29
CA VAL A 264 4.22 10.57 -10.04
C VAL A 264 3.44 11.66 -9.31
#